data_AF-K2AIA7-F1
#
_entry.id   AF-K2AIA7-F1
#
_cell.length_a   1.000
_cell.length_b   1.000
_cell.length_c   1.000
_cell.angle_alpha   90.00
_cell.angle_beta   90.00
_cell.angle_gamma   90.00
#
_symmetry.space_group_name_H-M   'P 1'
#
loop_
_entity.id
_entity.type
_entity.pdbx_description
1 polymer ?
#
loop_
_entity_poly.entity_id
_entity_poly.type
_entity_poly.pdbx_seq_one_letter_code
_entity_poly.pdbx_strand_id
1 'polypeptide(L)'
;MFLDPKSSESGLPHYSNGLRDDLLQLRYYQAMHAYWTDPANNPDAHLYAGRMLDFDSSLAWAWDARPFPAFPGNSQLWSDGPNYDKGHWLNGRASSEDLAAVIGEICDASAVSALDVSKVQGVVRGYSLGDVTSARAALQPLTLAYPTDVVERDGVLRFKARTGLGAQALDAERLAVSPELDAIIERSRAADAETPAHLRLAFIEAEGDFGFTTAAASFPDRSGDVVSQSELPLVLTPAEATVIAERWMAEARVSRDTARFALPRSKLAIGVGDTVTLQGQLYRVDRLEQSDLQLIEAMRIDSTVYEPAEVSVPSRGWSPYQASVPVYPLFLDLPLLKGTETEHAPHACVAANPWPGPIALWSSVADDAYTLNRQLGQAAVLGVTETALAQADPGRWDRGPALRVRIESGALQSASALAVLSGANIAAIGDGSPENWEVFQFTTATLVAPKTYELSMRLRGQAGSDGVQPAVWPVGSLFVLLDDALQQIDLPLSARGLQRFYRFGPADLGYDAANSVLQTAAFNGIGLRPYAVAHLTARQAAGGDIALHWVRRTRIDGDNWQSIEVPLGEDGEAYLVRVLQGTTLKREVTVSAASWTYTAAQQAADTITGPVAISVAQLSQRFGAGPARTVAV
;
A
#
# COMPACT_ATOMS: atom_id res chain seq x y z
N MET A 1 -26.25 33.07 11.71
CA MET A 1 -26.15 33.02 10.23
C MET A 1 -25.27 31.84 9.87
N PHE A 2 -25.66 31.04 8.89
CA PHE A 2 -24.98 29.80 8.51
C PHE A 2 -24.62 29.87 7.04
N LEU A 3 -23.36 29.60 6.69
CA LEU A 3 -22.94 29.56 5.30
C LEU A 3 -23.32 28.21 4.70
N ASP A 4 -24.40 28.19 3.93
CA ASP A 4 -24.79 27.07 3.08
C ASP A 4 -25.10 27.60 1.68
N PRO A 5 -24.26 27.37 0.67
CA PRO A 5 -24.51 27.84 -0.70
C PRO A 5 -25.86 27.39 -1.28
N LYS A 6 -26.50 26.37 -0.69
CA LYS A 6 -27.81 25.85 -1.11
C LYS A 6 -28.99 26.58 -0.45
N SER A 7 -28.76 27.42 0.56
CA SER A 7 -29.80 28.14 1.29
C SER A 7 -29.92 29.60 0.84
N SER A 8 -31.15 30.08 0.65
CA SER A 8 -31.43 31.50 0.39
C SER A 8 -31.19 32.39 1.61
N GLU A 9 -31.05 31.82 2.81
CA GLU A 9 -30.73 32.53 4.05
C GLU A 9 -29.24 32.46 4.40
N SER A 10 -28.41 32.03 3.44
CA SER A 10 -26.97 31.88 3.60
C SER A 10 -26.25 33.21 3.66
N GLY A 11 -25.26 33.31 4.54
CA GLY A 11 -24.38 34.47 4.62
C GLY A 11 -23.21 34.27 5.58
N LEU A 12 -22.14 35.04 5.35
CA LEU A 12 -20.98 35.11 6.25
C LEU A 12 -21.26 35.98 7.47
N PRO A 13 -21.11 35.48 8.72
CA PRO A 13 -21.39 36.24 9.93
C PRO A 13 -20.84 37.66 9.87
N HIS A 14 -21.54 38.63 10.47
CA HIS A 14 -21.07 40.02 10.48
C HIS A 14 -19.62 40.10 10.99
N TYR A 15 -18.79 40.86 10.28
CA TYR A 15 -17.35 41.03 10.56
C TYR A 15 -16.49 39.77 10.36
N SER A 16 -17.03 38.69 9.77
CA SER A 16 -16.24 37.53 9.36
C SER A 16 -15.47 37.80 8.07
N ASN A 17 -14.23 37.29 8.00
CA ASN A 17 -13.43 37.21 6.78
C ASN A 17 -13.75 35.96 5.93
N GLY A 18 -14.64 35.08 6.40
CA GLY A 18 -15.07 33.87 5.69
C GLY A 18 -14.01 32.77 5.60
N LEU A 19 -12.93 32.86 6.39
CA LEU A 19 -11.89 31.83 6.48
C LEU A 19 -12.25 30.75 7.50
N ARG A 20 -11.64 29.58 7.37
CA ARG A 20 -11.70 28.52 8.38
C ARG A 20 -10.89 28.92 9.61
N ASP A 21 -11.47 28.76 10.79
CA ASP A 21 -10.81 29.07 12.07
C ASP A 21 -11.25 28.05 13.15
N ASP A 22 -10.48 26.97 13.25
CA ASP A 22 -10.72 25.92 14.23
C ASP A 22 -10.34 26.38 15.66
N LEU A 23 -9.46 27.39 15.79
CA LEU A 23 -9.10 27.98 17.10
C LEU A 23 -10.28 28.73 17.69
N LEU A 24 -10.99 29.52 16.89
CA LEU A 24 -12.19 30.23 17.34
C LEU A 24 -13.27 29.25 17.82
N GLN A 25 -13.46 28.14 17.10
CA GLN A 25 -14.40 27.08 17.50
C GLN A 25 -13.99 26.46 18.84
N LEU A 26 -12.70 26.10 19.02
CA LEU A 26 -12.19 25.59 20.29
C LEU A 26 -12.37 26.59 21.44
N ARG A 27 -11.99 27.85 21.22
CA ARG A 27 -12.10 28.93 22.20
C ARG A 27 -13.54 29.21 22.61
N TYR A 28 -14.49 29.12 21.68
CA TYR A 28 -15.91 29.22 21.99
C TYR A 28 -16.33 28.17 23.01
N TYR A 29 -16.00 26.89 22.79
CA TYR A 29 -16.37 25.82 23.72
C TYR A 29 -15.66 25.97 25.07
N GLN A 30 -14.37 26.32 25.08
CA GLN A 30 -13.64 26.59 26.32
C GLN A 30 -14.25 27.76 27.10
N ALA A 31 -14.61 28.85 26.43
CA ALA A 31 -15.24 30.01 27.06
C ALA A 31 -16.62 29.68 27.62
N MET A 32 -17.45 28.94 26.89
CA MET A 32 -18.77 28.50 27.36
C MET A 32 -18.65 27.59 28.57
N HIS A 33 -17.72 26.63 28.54
CA HIS A 33 -17.43 25.77 29.69
C HIS A 33 -16.97 26.60 30.90
N ALA A 34 -15.94 27.43 30.74
CA ALA A 34 -15.40 28.24 31.83
C ALA A 34 -16.45 29.19 32.43
N TYR A 35 -17.30 29.81 31.59
CA TYR A 35 -18.32 30.73 32.06
C TYR A 35 -19.42 30.03 32.86
N TRP A 36 -20.00 28.94 32.34
CA TRP A 36 -21.16 28.27 32.95
C TRP A 36 -20.80 27.31 34.09
N THR A 37 -19.54 26.89 34.18
CA THR A 37 -19.04 26.10 35.33
C THR A 37 -18.63 26.97 36.51
N ASP A 38 -18.47 28.28 36.33
CA ASP A 38 -18.29 29.23 37.43
C ASP A 38 -19.60 29.42 38.20
N PRO A 39 -19.65 29.06 39.50
CA PRO A 39 -20.82 29.26 40.36
C PRO A 39 -21.35 30.70 40.42
N ALA A 40 -20.51 31.70 40.13
CA ALA A 40 -20.91 33.10 40.09
C ALA A 40 -21.83 33.43 38.90
N ASN A 41 -21.67 32.72 37.78
CA ASN A 41 -22.49 32.90 36.57
C ASN A 41 -23.61 31.86 36.46
N ASN A 42 -23.49 30.74 37.17
CA ASN A 42 -24.49 29.68 37.24
C ASN A 42 -25.01 29.53 38.69
N PRO A 43 -25.89 30.44 39.16
CA PRO A 43 -26.39 30.44 40.53
C PRO A 43 -27.28 29.22 40.81
N ASP A 44 -27.60 28.98 42.07
CA ASP A 44 -28.54 27.93 42.47
C ASP A 44 -29.94 28.19 41.89
N ALA A 45 -30.60 27.13 41.42
CA ALA A 45 -31.96 27.22 40.93
C ALA A 45 -32.95 27.44 42.07
N HIS A 46 -33.99 28.25 41.82
CA HIS A 46 -35.01 28.56 42.83
C HIS A 46 -36.17 27.54 42.87
N LEU A 47 -36.33 26.71 41.84
CA LEU A 47 -37.45 25.76 41.70
C LEU A 47 -37.07 24.28 41.90
N TYR A 48 -35.78 23.96 41.93
CA TYR A 48 -35.29 22.59 42.06
C TYR A 48 -33.90 22.56 42.70
N ALA A 49 -33.50 21.40 43.23
CA ALA A 49 -32.15 21.21 43.77
C ALA A 49 -31.14 21.12 42.63
N GLY A 50 -30.19 22.05 42.58
CA GLY A 50 -29.15 22.13 41.55
C GLY A 50 -28.84 23.56 41.13
N ARG A 51 -28.04 23.71 40.08
CA ARG A 51 -27.73 25.00 39.46
C ARG A 51 -28.78 25.40 38.42
N MET A 52 -28.84 26.68 38.07
CA MET A 52 -29.73 27.23 37.05
C MET A 52 -29.58 26.52 35.70
N LEU A 53 -28.37 26.13 35.33
CA LEU A 53 -28.07 25.36 34.13
C LEU A 53 -27.30 24.09 34.50
N ASP A 54 -27.81 22.94 34.07
CA ASP A 54 -27.10 21.66 34.15
C ASP A 54 -26.10 21.56 32.99
N PHE A 55 -24.86 21.98 33.24
CA PHE A 55 -23.83 22.02 32.20
C PHE A 55 -23.33 20.61 31.83
N ASP A 56 -23.34 19.67 32.79
CA ASP A 56 -22.89 18.29 32.57
C ASP A 56 -23.78 17.56 31.55
N SER A 57 -25.04 17.96 31.43
CA SER A 57 -26.00 17.46 30.43
C SER A 57 -26.06 18.30 29.15
N SER A 58 -25.14 19.23 28.93
CA SER A 58 -25.10 20.06 27.72
C SER A 58 -24.39 19.34 26.56
N LEU A 59 -24.97 19.42 25.36
CA LEU A 59 -24.43 18.78 24.15
C LEU A 59 -23.93 19.83 23.16
N ALA A 60 -22.75 19.58 22.59
CA ALA A 60 -22.22 20.39 21.51
C ALA A 60 -23.04 20.17 20.23
N TRP A 61 -23.55 21.27 19.66
CA TRP A 61 -24.29 21.23 18.40
C TRP A 61 -23.34 20.90 17.24
N ALA A 62 -23.84 20.13 16.26
CA ALA A 62 -23.12 19.64 15.08
C ALA A 62 -21.98 18.62 15.33
N TRP A 63 -22.00 17.90 16.46
CA TRP A 63 -21.33 16.61 16.56
C TRP A 63 -22.26 15.50 16.04
N ASP A 64 -21.80 14.68 15.10
CA ASP A 64 -22.55 13.53 14.60
C ASP A 64 -21.66 12.29 14.43
N ALA A 65 -22.28 11.14 14.14
CA ALA A 65 -21.61 9.85 14.09
C ALA A 65 -20.84 9.56 12.79
N ARG A 66 -20.76 10.51 11.84
CA ARG A 66 -20.02 10.27 10.59
C ARG A 66 -18.52 10.15 10.89
N PRO A 67 -17.85 9.08 10.45
CA PRO A 67 -16.44 8.87 10.78
C PRO A 67 -15.57 9.91 10.06
N PHE A 68 -14.60 10.48 10.76
CA PHE A 68 -13.55 11.31 10.17
C PHE A 68 -12.37 10.40 9.75
N PRO A 69 -11.72 10.60 8.57
CA PRO A 69 -11.93 11.68 7.60
C PRO A 69 -13.00 11.39 6.53
N ALA A 70 -13.70 10.25 6.62
CA ALA A 70 -14.71 9.88 5.63
C ALA A 70 -15.81 10.94 5.46
N PHE A 71 -16.26 11.58 6.54
CA PHE A 71 -16.84 12.92 6.44
C PHE A 71 -15.76 13.94 6.82
N PRO A 72 -15.49 14.95 5.98
CA PRO A 72 -16.23 15.33 4.77
C PRO A 72 -15.77 14.68 3.45
N GLY A 73 -14.80 13.76 3.45
CA GLY A 73 -14.12 13.27 2.23
C GLY A 73 -14.97 12.47 1.23
N ASN A 74 -15.94 11.69 1.70
CA ASN A 74 -16.80 10.82 0.89
C ASN A 74 -17.98 11.61 0.29
N SER A 75 -17.65 12.41 -0.71
CA SER A 75 -18.62 13.23 -1.45
C SER A 75 -19.63 12.44 -2.29
N GLN A 76 -19.36 11.14 -2.54
CA GLN A 76 -20.32 10.26 -3.22
C GLN A 76 -21.49 9.87 -2.31
N LEU A 77 -21.23 9.74 -1.00
CA LEU A 77 -22.26 9.40 -0.01
C LEU A 77 -22.94 10.66 0.57
N TRP A 78 -22.19 11.72 0.82
CA TRP A 78 -22.69 12.95 1.46
C TRP A 78 -22.47 14.19 0.59
N SER A 79 -23.51 15.03 0.45
CA SER A 79 -23.47 16.21 -0.44
C SER A 79 -23.15 17.55 0.26
N ASP A 80 -23.03 17.52 1.59
CA ASP A 80 -22.80 18.67 2.48
C ASP A 80 -21.33 18.82 2.91
N GLY A 81 -20.44 17.95 2.41
CA GLY A 81 -18.99 18.01 2.69
C GLY A 81 -18.34 19.39 2.45
N PRO A 82 -18.68 20.16 1.39
CA PRO A 82 -18.11 21.50 1.19
C PRO A 82 -18.40 22.51 2.31
N ASN A 83 -19.46 22.29 3.09
CA ASN A 83 -19.80 23.19 4.19
C ASN A 83 -18.91 22.92 5.43
N TYR A 84 -18.24 21.76 5.52
CA TYR A 84 -17.45 21.36 6.68
C TYR A 84 -16.45 22.42 7.12
N ASP A 85 -15.65 22.95 6.20
CA ASP A 85 -14.57 23.91 6.49
C ASP A 85 -15.02 25.15 7.25
N LYS A 86 -16.20 25.66 6.91
CA LYS A 86 -16.76 26.92 7.45
C LYS A 86 -17.97 26.67 8.36
N GLY A 87 -18.29 25.42 8.64
CA GLY A 87 -19.42 25.00 9.43
C GLY A 87 -19.06 24.61 10.86
N HIS A 88 -20.09 24.23 11.62
CA HIS A 88 -20.00 23.97 13.06
C HIS A 88 -19.57 22.54 13.41
N TRP A 89 -19.36 21.69 12.40
CA TRP A 89 -19.05 20.27 12.62
C TRP A 89 -17.79 20.07 13.47
N LEU A 90 -17.85 19.06 14.32
CA LEU A 90 -16.79 18.71 15.26
C LEU A 90 -16.01 17.44 14.88
N ASN A 91 -16.49 16.68 13.89
CA ASN A 91 -15.83 15.48 13.38
C ASN A 91 -14.38 15.82 12.99
N GLY A 92 -13.38 15.14 13.55
CA GLY A 92 -11.95 15.41 13.32
C GLY A 92 -11.37 16.64 14.04
N ARG A 93 -12.20 17.59 14.49
CA ARG A 93 -11.76 18.78 15.24
C ARG A 93 -11.80 18.58 16.75
N ALA A 94 -12.73 17.78 17.25
CA ALA A 94 -12.93 17.52 18.68
C ALA A 94 -11.72 16.90 19.39
N SER A 95 -10.81 16.26 18.65
CA SER A 95 -9.56 15.69 19.18
C SER A 95 -8.36 16.63 19.11
N SER A 96 -8.55 17.88 18.68
CA SER A 96 -7.46 18.85 18.62
C SER A 96 -7.26 19.52 19.97
N GLU A 97 -6.02 19.82 20.31
CA GLU A 97 -5.64 20.44 21.58
C GLU A 97 -5.32 21.94 21.42
N ASP A 98 -5.47 22.70 22.51
CA ASP A 98 -4.98 24.08 22.60
C ASP A 98 -3.45 24.07 22.66
N LEU A 99 -2.79 24.87 21.82
CA LEU A 99 -1.33 25.01 21.83
C LEU A 99 -0.80 25.39 23.23
N ALA A 100 -1.54 26.20 23.99
CA ALA A 100 -1.16 26.56 25.36
C ALA A 100 -1.06 25.34 26.28
N ALA A 101 -1.97 24.38 26.13
CA ALA A 101 -1.98 23.15 26.91
C ALA A 101 -0.80 22.25 26.55
N VAL A 102 -0.51 22.08 25.25
CA VAL A 102 0.63 21.27 24.77
C VAL A 102 1.97 21.87 25.24
N ILE A 103 2.13 23.19 25.18
CA ILE A 103 3.32 23.88 25.71
C ILE A 103 3.41 23.69 27.23
N GLY A 104 2.29 23.85 27.94
CA GLY A 104 2.19 23.62 29.37
C GLY A 104 2.68 22.24 29.78
N GLU A 105 2.19 21.20 29.11
CA GLU A 105 2.59 19.81 29.37
C GLU A 105 4.11 19.59 29.20
N ILE A 106 4.71 20.11 28.11
CA ILE A 106 6.15 19.99 27.87
C ILE A 106 6.96 20.72 28.96
N CYS A 107 6.52 21.91 29.37
CA CYS A 107 7.15 22.69 30.43
C CYS A 107 7.02 22.01 31.80
N ASP A 108 5.84 21.48 32.12
CA ASP A 108 5.57 20.77 33.37
C ASP A 108 6.40 19.48 33.48
N ALA A 109 6.49 18.70 32.39
CA ALA A 109 7.35 17.52 32.30
C ALA A 109 8.84 17.86 32.50
N SER A 110 9.20 19.12 32.27
CA SER A 110 10.56 19.65 32.43
C SER A 110 10.75 20.43 33.74
N ALA A 111 9.77 20.38 34.65
CA ALA A 111 9.76 21.07 35.94
C ALA A 111 9.88 22.61 35.85
N VAL A 112 9.38 23.22 34.77
CA VAL A 112 9.29 24.68 34.62
C VAL A 112 7.97 25.17 35.23
N SER A 113 8.00 25.64 36.47
CA SER A 113 6.78 26.06 37.19
C SER A 113 6.38 27.52 36.97
N ALA A 114 7.33 28.38 36.58
CA ALA A 114 7.08 29.81 36.36
C ALA A 114 6.78 30.06 34.87
N LEU A 115 5.55 29.76 34.47
CA LEU A 115 5.09 29.76 33.08
C LEU A 115 3.88 30.67 32.89
N ASP A 116 3.85 31.43 31.79
CA ASP A 116 2.68 32.16 31.31
C ASP A 116 2.43 31.84 29.84
N VAL A 117 1.33 31.11 29.57
CA VAL A 117 0.86 30.74 28.22
C VAL A 117 -0.45 31.45 27.85
N SER A 118 -0.88 32.46 28.63
CA SER A 118 -2.18 33.12 28.46
C SER A 118 -2.35 33.85 27.12
N LYS A 119 -1.24 34.17 26.45
CA LYS A 119 -1.21 34.86 25.15
C LYS A 119 -0.81 33.97 23.99
N VAL A 120 -0.82 32.65 24.18
CA VAL A 120 -0.57 31.65 23.13
C VAL A 120 -1.83 31.47 22.27
N GLN A 121 -1.64 31.35 20.96
CA GLN A 121 -2.72 31.13 20.00
C GLN A 121 -2.33 30.03 19.04
N GLY A 122 -3.14 28.97 18.97
CA GLY A 122 -2.96 27.87 18.04
C GLY A 122 -3.76 26.63 18.43
N VAL A 123 -4.06 25.79 17.44
CA VAL A 123 -4.68 24.48 17.62
C VAL A 123 -3.72 23.42 17.12
N VAL A 124 -3.42 22.43 17.96
CA VAL A 124 -2.56 21.28 17.66
C VAL A 124 -3.43 20.07 17.37
N ARG A 125 -3.49 19.63 16.11
CA ARG A 125 -4.30 18.46 15.71
C ARG A 125 -3.66 17.13 16.06
N GLY A 126 -2.33 17.12 16.08
CA GLY A 126 -1.50 15.99 16.39
C GLY A 126 -0.06 16.42 16.37
N TYR A 127 0.69 15.96 17.36
CA TYR A 127 2.11 16.24 17.52
C TYR A 127 2.77 14.97 18.02
N SER A 128 3.74 14.46 17.26
CA SER A 128 4.43 13.22 17.60
C SER A 128 5.88 13.50 17.91
N LEU A 129 6.31 13.12 19.10
CA LEU A 129 7.72 13.09 19.47
C LEU A 129 8.19 11.64 19.34
N GLY A 130 9.22 11.43 18.54
CA GLY A 130 9.89 10.14 18.47
C GLY A 130 10.74 9.91 19.72
N ASP A 131 12.02 10.27 19.63
CA ASP A 131 13.02 9.97 20.66
C ASP A 131 12.92 10.84 21.92
N VAL A 132 13.65 10.41 22.97
CA VAL A 132 13.89 11.24 24.17
C VAL A 132 14.65 12.50 23.76
N THR A 133 13.96 13.64 23.78
CA THR A 133 14.49 14.94 23.39
C THR A 133 14.42 15.94 24.54
N SER A 134 15.17 17.04 24.44
CA SER A 134 15.05 18.14 25.40
C SER A 134 13.74 18.90 25.22
N ALA A 135 13.23 19.50 26.30
CA ALA A 135 12.06 20.38 26.28
C ALA A 135 12.13 21.45 25.18
N ARG A 136 13.33 22.05 25.00
CA ARG A 136 13.59 23.05 23.97
C ARG A 136 13.40 22.47 22.57
N ALA A 137 13.91 21.27 22.32
CA ALA A 137 13.78 20.61 21.02
C ALA A 137 12.31 20.23 20.73
N ALA A 138 11.54 19.84 21.76
CA ALA A 138 10.10 19.59 21.64
C ALA A 138 9.30 20.89 21.38
N LEU A 139 9.64 21.99 22.05
CA LEU A 139 8.94 23.27 21.84
C LEU A 139 9.27 23.90 20.48
N GLN A 140 10.44 23.62 19.91
CA GLN A 140 10.92 24.32 18.72
C GLN A 140 9.99 24.16 17.50
N PRO A 141 9.57 22.94 17.10
CA PRO A 141 8.59 22.77 16.03
C PRO A 141 7.29 23.54 16.25
N LEU A 142 6.79 23.58 17.50
CA LEU A 142 5.58 24.32 17.85
C LEU A 142 5.76 25.83 17.66
N THR A 143 6.86 26.40 18.18
CA THR A 143 7.16 27.84 18.04
C THR A 143 7.51 28.27 16.62
N LEU A 144 7.94 27.32 15.78
CA LEU A 144 8.17 27.54 14.36
C LEU A 144 6.87 27.45 13.56
N ALA A 145 5.98 26.49 13.86
CA ALA A 145 4.70 26.32 13.19
C ALA A 145 3.72 27.46 13.56
N TYR A 146 3.55 27.72 14.84
CA TYR A 146 2.70 28.78 15.39
C TYR A 146 3.60 29.94 15.80
N PRO A 147 3.43 31.15 15.25
CA PRO A 147 4.41 32.22 15.38
C PRO A 147 4.39 32.73 16.83
N THR A 148 5.25 32.17 17.67
CA THR A 148 5.22 32.36 19.13
C THR A 148 6.58 32.83 19.60
N ASP A 149 6.61 33.93 20.34
CA ASP A 149 7.78 34.37 21.08
C ASP A 149 7.83 33.69 22.44
N VAL A 150 9.03 33.27 22.83
CA VAL A 150 9.34 32.71 24.14
C VAL A 150 10.30 33.66 24.82
N VAL A 151 9.84 34.35 25.86
CA VAL A 151 10.62 35.39 26.54
C VAL A 151 10.60 35.20 28.03
N GLU A 152 11.72 35.42 28.70
CA GLU A 152 11.78 35.45 30.16
C GLU A 152 11.58 36.90 30.64
N ARG A 153 10.66 37.09 31.59
CA ARG A 153 10.40 38.38 32.24
C ARG A 153 10.06 38.15 33.71
N ASP A 154 10.87 38.76 34.58
CA ASP A 154 10.69 38.75 36.04
C ASP A 154 10.69 37.32 36.64
N GLY A 155 11.50 36.42 36.08
CA GLY A 155 11.60 35.02 36.46
C GLY A 155 10.51 34.13 35.85
N VAL A 156 9.64 34.67 35.00
CA VAL A 156 8.53 33.93 34.36
C VAL A 156 8.81 33.76 32.87
N LEU A 157 8.74 32.53 32.38
CA LEU A 157 8.81 32.21 30.96
C LEU A 157 7.44 32.48 30.33
N ARG A 158 7.34 33.52 29.50
CA ARG A 158 6.11 33.94 28.85
C ARG A 158 6.12 33.53 27.39
N PHE A 159 5.06 32.84 26.97
CA PHE A 159 4.79 32.49 25.58
C PHE A 159 3.69 33.42 25.05
N LYS A 160 3.97 34.09 23.93
CA LYS A 160 3.03 35.04 23.32
C LYS A 160 3.01 34.90 21.81
N ALA A 161 1.82 34.93 21.21
CA ALA A 161 1.69 34.98 19.76
C ALA A 161 2.34 36.27 19.20
N ARG A 162 3.09 36.13 18.10
CA ARG A 162 3.65 37.24 17.34
C ARG A 162 2.54 37.84 16.50
N THR A 163 2.34 39.14 16.66
CA THR A 163 1.35 39.91 15.89
C THR A 163 1.97 41.11 15.19
N GLY A 164 3.11 41.61 15.69
CA GLY A 164 3.69 42.88 15.25
C GLY A 164 2.85 44.11 15.64
N LEU A 165 1.77 43.94 16.40
CA LEU A 165 0.89 45.00 16.86
C LEU A 165 1.36 45.60 18.19
N GLY A 166 0.96 46.84 18.47
CA GLY A 166 1.27 47.52 19.74
C GLY A 166 2.71 48.01 19.86
N ALA A 167 3.37 48.27 18.72
CA ALA A 167 4.77 48.71 18.71
C ALA A 167 4.98 50.08 19.39
N GLN A 168 6.03 50.17 20.19
CA GLN A 168 6.40 51.44 20.85
C GLN A 168 7.20 52.31 19.87
N ALA A 169 6.73 53.54 19.63
CA ALA A 169 7.45 54.49 18.79
C ALA A 169 8.71 55.00 19.50
N LEU A 170 9.85 54.88 18.81
CA LEU A 170 11.14 55.38 19.25
C LEU A 170 11.52 56.63 18.46
N ASP A 171 11.87 57.67 19.20
CA ASP A 171 12.46 58.89 18.65
C ASP A 171 13.98 58.69 18.50
N ALA A 172 14.47 58.73 17.27
CA ALA A 172 15.87 58.49 16.96
C ALA A 172 16.81 59.52 17.62
N GLU A 173 16.34 60.74 17.88
CA GLU A 173 17.12 61.79 18.54
C GLU A 173 17.25 61.56 20.06
N ARG A 174 16.48 60.63 20.63
CA ARG A 174 16.47 60.31 22.07
C ARG A 174 17.09 58.96 22.40
N LEU A 175 17.75 58.33 21.43
CA LEU A 175 18.54 57.13 21.66
C LEU A 175 19.79 57.48 22.49
N ALA A 176 20.27 56.52 23.26
CA ALA A 176 21.48 56.69 24.05
C ALA A 176 22.72 56.58 23.14
N VAL A 177 23.76 57.34 23.46
CA VAL A 177 25.07 57.19 22.81
C VAL A 177 25.83 56.12 23.58
N SER A 178 26.28 55.07 22.88
CA SER A 178 27.11 54.01 23.44
C SER A 178 28.49 54.02 22.79
N PRO A 179 29.59 53.86 23.56
CA PRO A 179 30.92 53.68 22.97
C PRO A 179 31.08 52.32 22.27
N GLU A 180 30.15 51.39 22.45
CA GLU A 180 30.14 50.07 21.79
C GLU A 180 29.51 50.10 20.38
N LEU A 181 28.95 51.25 19.98
CA LEU A 181 28.35 51.46 18.67
C LEU A 181 29.14 52.52 17.90
N ASP A 182 29.40 52.26 16.62
CA ASP A 182 30.06 53.21 15.72
C ASP A 182 29.11 54.34 15.27
N ALA A 183 27.80 54.18 15.48
CA ALA A 183 26.76 55.14 15.16
C ALA A 183 25.57 55.05 16.15
N ILE A 184 24.71 56.08 16.19
CA ILE A 184 23.48 56.07 17.04
C ILE A 184 22.56 54.90 16.68
N ILE A 185 22.51 54.54 15.39
CA ILE A 185 21.80 53.38 14.87
C ILE A 185 22.71 52.71 13.84
N GLU A 186 23.12 51.47 14.12
CA GLU A 186 23.77 50.61 13.13
C GLU A 186 22.69 49.79 12.42
N ARG A 187 22.75 49.73 11.09
CA ARG A 187 21.87 48.87 10.30
C ARG A 187 22.71 47.91 9.50
N SER A 188 22.31 46.64 9.52
CA SER A 188 22.92 45.64 8.66
C SER A 188 21.84 44.95 7.84
N ARG A 189 22.21 44.51 6.63
CA ARG A 189 21.34 43.79 5.72
C ARG A 189 22.03 42.52 5.26
N ALA A 190 21.44 41.37 5.55
CA ALA A 190 21.96 40.09 5.12
C ALA A 190 21.95 39.94 3.58
N ALA A 191 22.92 39.18 3.08
CA ALA A 191 23.12 38.97 1.64
C ALA A 191 21.89 38.33 1.00
N ASP A 192 21.54 38.81 -0.20
CA ASP A 192 20.39 38.29 -0.94
C ASP A 192 20.57 36.80 -1.31
N ALA A 193 21.82 36.38 -1.55
CA ALA A 193 22.17 35.01 -1.92
C ALA A 193 21.87 33.97 -0.82
N GLU A 194 21.79 34.40 0.44
CA GLU A 194 21.51 33.52 1.59
C GLU A 194 20.00 33.38 1.87
N THR A 195 19.16 34.16 1.17
CA THR A 195 17.69 34.06 1.30
C THR A 195 17.17 32.91 0.43
N PRO A 196 16.40 31.97 0.98
CA PRO A 196 15.87 30.84 0.22
C PRO A 196 14.96 31.32 -0.91
N ALA A 197 15.10 30.70 -2.09
CA ALA A 197 14.23 30.97 -3.24
C ALA A 197 12.95 30.11 -3.20
N HIS A 198 13.09 28.89 -2.67
CA HIS A 198 12.02 27.92 -2.49
C HIS A 198 12.07 27.35 -1.08
N LEU A 199 10.90 27.11 -0.50
CA LEU A 199 10.76 26.40 0.77
C LEU A 199 9.88 25.19 0.58
N ARG A 200 10.30 24.05 1.12
CA ARG A 200 9.52 22.81 1.19
C ARG A 200 9.33 22.41 2.64
N LEU A 201 8.08 22.26 3.03
CA LEU A 201 7.68 21.87 4.37
C LEU A 201 7.04 20.48 4.33
N ALA A 202 7.71 19.50 4.92
CA ALA A 202 7.16 18.16 5.09
C ALA A 202 6.32 18.08 6.38
N PHE A 203 5.17 17.41 6.31
CA PHE A 203 4.21 17.25 7.41
C PHE A 203 3.34 15.99 7.22
N ILE A 204 2.55 15.66 8.24
CA ILE A 204 1.58 14.55 8.21
C ILE A 204 0.19 15.12 7.88
N GLU A 205 -0.48 14.62 6.84
CA GLU A 205 -1.77 15.14 6.39
C GLU A 205 -2.93 14.73 7.31
N ALA A 206 -3.62 15.71 7.90
CA ALA A 206 -4.69 15.50 8.88
C ALA A 206 -6.00 14.92 8.31
N GLU A 207 -6.32 15.24 7.06
CA GLU A 207 -7.65 14.99 6.46
C GLU A 207 -7.65 13.84 5.43
N GLY A 208 -6.62 12.99 5.49
CA GLY A 208 -6.46 11.77 4.69
C GLY A 208 -6.05 10.57 5.57
N ASP A 209 -5.29 9.62 5.02
CA ASP A 209 -4.83 8.42 5.73
C ASP A 209 -3.55 8.67 6.57
N PHE A 210 -3.36 9.91 7.08
CA PHE A 210 -2.16 10.35 7.81
C PHE A 210 -0.83 10.08 7.07
N GLY A 211 -0.86 10.23 5.74
CA GLY A 211 0.34 10.11 4.90
C GLY A 211 1.28 11.30 5.05
N PHE A 212 2.57 11.06 4.82
CA PHE A 212 3.55 12.13 4.67
C PHE A 212 3.34 12.88 3.36
N THR A 213 3.31 14.20 3.42
CA THR A 213 3.17 15.07 2.26
C THR A 213 3.97 16.36 2.44
N THR A 214 4.00 17.21 1.41
CA THR A 214 4.78 18.44 1.41
C THR A 214 3.99 19.63 0.89
N ALA A 215 4.12 20.78 1.56
CA ALA A 215 3.73 22.08 1.04
C ALA A 215 4.96 22.83 0.53
N ALA A 216 4.77 23.70 -0.45
CA ALA A 216 5.86 24.49 -1.03
C ALA A 216 5.47 25.96 -1.18
N ALA A 217 6.43 26.85 -0.95
CA ALA A 217 6.29 28.28 -1.16
C ALA A 217 7.48 28.84 -1.94
N SER A 218 7.23 29.83 -2.80
CA SER A 218 8.25 30.47 -3.63
C SER A 218 7.89 31.92 -3.93
N PHE A 219 8.91 32.78 -4.04
CA PHE A 219 8.70 34.15 -4.51
C PHE A 219 8.58 34.20 -6.04
N PRO A 220 7.56 34.89 -6.60
CA PRO A 220 7.39 35.00 -8.06
C PRO A 220 8.55 35.70 -8.78
N ASP A 221 9.27 36.58 -8.09
CA ASP A 221 10.40 37.35 -8.62
C ASP A 221 11.74 36.58 -8.57
N ARG A 222 11.73 35.30 -8.18
CA ARG A 222 12.94 34.45 -8.12
C ARG A 222 12.80 33.15 -8.90
N SER A 223 13.87 32.81 -9.61
CA SER A 223 14.01 31.59 -10.42
C SER A 223 15.24 30.76 -10.02
N GLY A 224 15.67 30.81 -8.76
CA GLY A 224 16.92 30.19 -8.30
C GLY A 224 16.75 28.82 -7.64
N ASP A 225 17.79 28.00 -7.63
CA ASP A 225 17.77 26.60 -7.15
C ASP A 225 17.99 26.42 -5.64
N VAL A 226 18.04 27.51 -4.85
CA VAL A 226 18.24 27.42 -3.39
C VAL A 226 16.94 27.01 -2.72
N VAL A 227 16.84 25.71 -2.43
CA VAL A 227 15.70 25.08 -1.73
C VAL A 227 16.06 24.93 -0.26
N SER A 228 15.26 25.54 0.62
CA SER A 228 15.22 25.19 2.04
C SER A 228 14.21 24.08 2.25
N GLN A 229 14.64 22.99 2.89
CA GLN A 229 13.74 21.90 3.26
C GLN A 229 13.65 21.82 4.78
N SER A 230 12.44 21.69 5.29
CA SER A 230 12.16 21.55 6.71
C SER A 230 11.04 20.54 6.92
N GLU A 231 11.05 19.90 8.08
CA GLU A 231 10.06 18.91 8.47
C GLU A 231 9.48 19.32 9.83
N LEU A 232 8.16 19.26 9.94
CA LEU A 232 7.46 19.43 11.20
C LEU A 232 6.79 18.10 11.55
N PRO A 233 7.04 17.53 12.75
CA PRO A 233 6.36 16.32 13.21
C PRO A 233 4.97 16.67 13.76
N LEU A 234 4.22 17.46 12.98
CA LEU A 234 2.88 17.93 13.25
C LEU A 234 1.93 17.35 12.21
N VAL A 235 0.72 17.05 12.68
CA VAL A 235 -0.42 16.73 11.84
C VAL A 235 -1.06 18.06 11.45
N LEU A 236 -1.02 18.38 10.15
CA LEU A 236 -1.51 19.65 9.60
C LEU A 236 -2.45 19.39 8.42
N THR A 237 -3.33 20.35 8.16
CA THR A 237 -4.01 20.44 6.86
C THR A 237 -3.05 20.98 5.79
N PRO A 238 -3.28 20.69 4.50
CA PRO A 238 -2.50 21.30 3.42
C PRO A 238 -2.54 22.83 3.44
N ALA A 239 -3.66 23.42 3.88
CA ALA A 239 -3.79 24.89 3.97
C ALA A 239 -2.90 25.46 5.07
N GLU A 240 -2.92 24.87 6.27
CA GLU A 240 -2.05 25.28 7.38
C GLU A 240 -0.57 25.17 7.00
N ALA A 241 -0.17 24.07 6.37
CA ALA A 241 1.22 23.87 5.94
C ALA A 241 1.66 24.89 4.88
N THR A 242 0.81 25.23 3.91
CA THR A 242 1.08 26.28 2.91
C THR A 242 1.22 27.65 3.57
N VAL A 243 0.31 28.04 4.48
CA VAL A 243 0.39 29.30 5.21
C VAL A 243 1.69 29.40 6.03
N ILE A 244 2.09 28.31 6.70
CA ILE A 244 3.36 28.25 7.44
C ILE A 244 4.56 28.46 6.49
N ALA A 245 4.57 27.78 5.34
CA ALA A 245 5.64 27.87 4.37
C ALA A 245 5.77 29.27 3.75
N GLU A 246 4.65 29.88 3.37
CA GLU A 246 4.59 31.25 2.85
C GLU A 246 5.03 32.27 3.90
N ARG A 247 4.58 32.11 5.16
CA ARG A 247 5.01 32.94 6.28
C ARG A 247 6.52 32.87 6.48
N TRP A 248 7.10 31.67 6.54
CA TRP A 248 8.55 31.52 6.71
C TRP A 248 9.34 32.15 5.56
N MET A 249 8.85 32.04 4.33
CA MET A 249 9.46 32.72 3.17
C MET A 249 9.42 34.25 3.31
N ALA A 250 8.28 34.81 3.72
CA ALA A 250 8.13 36.24 3.97
C ALA A 250 9.01 36.71 5.14
N GLU A 251 8.97 36.01 6.28
CA GLU A 251 9.81 36.30 7.45
C GLU A 251 11.30 36.28 7.09
N ALA A 252 11.76 35.25 6.37
CA ALA A 252 13.17 35.14 5.96
C ALA A 252 13.64 36.30 5.05
N ARG A 253 12.74 36.90 4.27
CA ARG A 253 13.06 38.07 3.43
C ARG A 253 13.03 39.37 4.24
N VAL A 254 12.08 39.51 5.16
CA VAL A 254 11.91 40.72 5.98
C VAL A 254 13.01 40.81 7.05
N SER A 255 13.37 39.70 7.68
CA SER A 255 14.34 39.60 8.78
C SER A 255 15.79 39.87 8.40
N ARG A 256 16.08 40.02 7.10
CA ARG A 256 17.42 40.36 6.59
C ARG A 256 17.91 41.70 7.11
N ASP A 257 16.99 42.63 7.34
CA ASP A 257 17.31 43.95 7.87
C ASP A 257 17.33 43.87 9.40
N THR A 258 18.48 44.15 10.00
CA THR A 258 18.64 44.24 11.46
C THR A 258 19.13 45.63 11.85
N ALA A 259 18.81 46.02 13.08
CA ALA A 259 19.26 47.28 13.66
C ALA A 259 19.87 47.06 15.03
N ARG A 260 20.99 47.71 15.32
CA ARG A 260 21.59 47.80 16.64
C ARG A 260 21.57 49.25 17.11
N PHE A 261 21.09 49.48 18.32
CA PHE A 261 20.98 50.82 18.92
C PHE A 261 20.93 50.72 20.43
N ALA A 262 21.22 51.83 21.12
CA ALA A 262 21.18 51.90 22.58
C ALA A 262 19.96 52.72 23.07
N LEU A 263 19.28 52.22 24.09
CA LEU A 263 18.18 52.90 24.77
C LEU A 263 18.61 53.43 26.14
N PRO A 264 18.15 54.64 26.52
CA PRO A 264 18.40 55.18 27.86
C PRO A 264 17.59 54.44 28.93
N ARG A 265 18.03 54.53 30.19
CA ARG A 265 17.33 53.91 31.34
C ARG A 265 15.87 54.35 31.53
N SER A 266 15.45 55.47 30.95
CA SER A 266 14.04 55.88 30.94
C SER A 266 13.14 54.96 30.09
N LYS A 267 13.73 54.03 29.32
CA LYS A 267 13.04 53.08 28.44
C LYS A 267 13.18 51.61 28.87
N LEU A 268 13.54 51.36 30.13
CA LEU A 268 13.68 50.01 30.71
C LEU A 268 12.46 49.08 30.55
N ALA A 269 11.27 49.65 30.29
CA ALA A 269 10.06 48.86 30.01
C ALA A 269 10.15 48.06 28.69
N ILE A 270 11.00 48.46 27.75
CA ILE A 270 11.26 47.72 26.51
C ILE A 270 12.22 46.57 26.82
N GLY A 271 11.92 45.37 26.35
CA GLY A 271 12.92 44.31 26.28
C GLY A 271 12.64 43.25 25.22
N VAL A 272 13.25 42.08 25.41
CA VAL A 272 13.20 40.97 24.43
C VAL A 272 11.76 40.58 24.10
N GLY A 273 11.53 40.37 22.80
CA GLY A 273 10.24 40.08 22.16
C GLY A 273 9.30 41.27 22.05
N ASP A 274 9.65 42.47 22.52
CA ASP A 274 8.83 43.66 22.29
C ASP A 274 9.05 44.20 20.88
N THR A 275 8.03 44.86 20.35
CA THR A 275 8.08 45.49 19.04
C THR A 275 8.22 46.99 19.19
N VAL A 276 9.10 47.59 18.38
CA VAL A 276 9.36 49.03 18.34
C VAL A 276 9.28 49.55 16.92
N THR A 277 8.86 50.81 16.78
CA THR A 277 8.91 51.51 15.50
C THR A 277 10.05 52.51 15.54
N LEU A 278 11.02 52.37 14.64
CA LEU A 278 12.19 53.24 14.55
C LEU A 278 12.30 53.78 13.11
N GLN A 279 12.22 55.09 12.96
CA GLN A 279 12.22 55.79 11.66
C GLN A 279 11.21 55.19 10.65
N GLY A 280 9.99 54.92 11.14
CA GLY A 280 8.89 54.40 10.32
C GLY A 280 8.99 52.92 9.93
N GLN A 281 9.98 52.19 10.44
CA GLN A 281 10.14 50.74 10.24
C GLN A 281 9.86 49.97 11.54
N LEU A 282 9.30 48.78 11.41
CA LEU A 282 8.92 47.92 12.51
C LEU A 282 10.03 46.92 12.83
N TYR A 283 10.43 46.85 14.10
CA TYR A 283 11.47 45.93 14.58
C TYR A 283 11.01 45.17 15.82
N ARG A 284 11.35 43.88 15.92
CA ARG A 284 11.26 43.09 17.15
C ARG A 284 12.62 43.07 17.83
N VAL A 285 12.65 43.28 19.15
CA VAL A 285 13.87 43.16 19.96
C VAL A 285 14.18 41.67 20.16
N ASP A 286 15.28 41.19 19.59
CA ASP A 286 15.69 39.78 19.70
C ASP A 286 16.73 39.58 20.80
N ARG A 287 17.64 40.54 20.97
CA ARG A 287 18.67 40.51 22.00
C ARG A 287 18.73 41.85 22.72
N LEU A 288 18.90 41.79 24.03
CA LEU A 288 19.07 42.95 24.89
C LEU A 288 20.20 42.68 25.88
N GLU A 289 21.14 43.61 25.96
CA GLU A 289 22.17 43.64 26.99
C GLU A 289 21.97 44.88 27.86
N GLN A 290 21.92 44.68 29.18
CA GLN A 290 21.61 45.74 30.13
C GLN A 290 22.81 46.01 31.04
N SER A 291 23.34 47.23 30.94
CA SER A 291 24.43 47.76 31.76
C SER A 291 24.02 49.15 32.30
N ASP A 292 24.80 50.21 32.01
CA ASP A 292 24.45 51.61 32.26
C ASP A 292 23.40 52.14 31.26
N LEU A 293 23.30 51.51 30.09
CA LEU A 293 22.25 51.66 29.08
C LEU A 293 21.71 50.28 28.65
N GLN A 294 20.70 50.26 27.76
CA GLN A 294 20.22 49.01 27.15
C GLN A 294 20.70 48.93 25.70
N LEU A 295 21.64 48.03 25.40
CA LEU A 295 22.05 47.73 24.03
C LEU A 295 21.05 46.75 23.41
N ILE A 296 20.47 47.14 22.28
CA ILE A 296 19.40 46.41 21.59
C ILE A 296 19.92 45.89 20.26
N GLU A 297 19.67 44.62 19.99
CA GLU A 297 19.71 44.07 18.63
C GLU A 297 18.29 43.68 18.25
N ALA A 298 17.80 44.29 17.16
CA ALA A 298 16.44 44.15 16.71
C ALA A 298 16.38 43.72 15.25
N MET A 299 15.40 42.88 14.94
CA MET A 299 15.16 42.33 13.62
C MET A 299 13.92 42.97 13.01
N ARG A 300 14.00 43.35 11.73
CA ARG A 300 12.83 43.90 11.04
C ARG A 300 11.75 42.84 10.92
N ILE A 301 10.51 43.23 11.15
CA ILE A 301 9.33 42.37 11.01
C ILE A 301 8.25 43.08 10.20
N ASP A 302 7.26 42.32 9.73
CA ASP A 302 6.06 42.83 9.09
C ASP A 302 4.83 42.19 9.76
N SER A 303 3.88 43.01 10.21
CA SER A 303 2.70 42.51 10.92
C SER A 303 1.73 41.75 10.01
N THR A 304 1.71 42.06 8.71
CA THR A 304 0.79 41.45 7.74
C THR A 304 1.07 39.96 7.54
N VAL A 305 2.30 39.53 7.81
CA VAL A 305 2.74 38.13 7.71
C VAL A 305 2.08 37.24 8.78
N TYR A 306 1.50 37.83 9.83
CA TYR A 306 0.77 37.12 10.88
C TYR A 306 -0.75 37.14 10.68
N GLU A 307 -1.25 37.79 9.63
CA GLU A 307 -2.68 37.84 9.33
C GLU A 307 -3.13 36.53 8.64
N PRO A 308 -4.34 36.02 8.94
CA PRO A 308 -4.90 34.87 8.23
C PRO A 308 -5.05 35.14 6.73
N ALA A 309 -4.58 34.20 5.90
CA ALA A 309 -4.66 34.28 4.44
C ALA A 309 -5.47 33.11 3.87
N GLU A 310 -6.23 33.39 2.80
CA GLU A 310 -6.86 32.33 2.01
C GLU A 310 -5.82 31.71 1.07
N VAL A 311 -5.65 30.40 1.14
CA VAL A 311 -4.74 29.65 0.29
C VAL A 311 -5.50 28.62 -0.53
N SER A 312 -5.13 28.48 -1.80
CA SER A 312 -5.67 27.45 -2.68
C SER A 312 -4.92 26.16 -2.45
N VAL A 313 -5.62 25.10 -2.06
CA VAL A 313 -5.05 23.77 -1.84
C VAL A 313 -5.83 22.69 -2.60
N PRO A 314 -5.19 21.55 -2.91
CA PRO A 314 -5.87 20.42 -3.52
C PRO A 314 -7.10 19.98 -2.70
N SER A 315 -8.08 19.41 -3.39
CA SER A 315 -9.24 18.81 -2.72
C SER A 315 -8.82 17.62 -1.85
N ARG A 316 -9.57 17.37 -0.77
CA ARG A 316 -9.37 16.22 0.13
C ARG A 316 -9.35 14.91 -0.64
N GLY A 317 -8.32 14.11 -0.42
CA GLY A 317 -8.29 12.71 -0.84
C GLY A 317 -9.07 11.84 0.16
N TRP A 318 -9.94 10.96 -0.32
CA TRP A 318 -10.55 9.93 0.50
C TRP A 318 -10.60 8.62 -0.27
N SER A 319 -10.08 7.56 0.34
CA SER A 319 -10.18 6.19 -0.18
C SER A 319 -11.14 5.39 0.68
N PRO A 320 -12.11 4.66 0.09
CA PRO A 320 -12.98 3.78 0.85
C PRO A 320 -12.16 2.64 1.47
N TYR A 321 -12.40 2.38 2.76
CA TYR A 321 -11.91 1.17 3.39
C TYR A 321 -12.48 -0.07 2.68
N GLN A 322 -11.62 -0.98 2.23
CA GLN A 322 -12.01 -2.27 1.70
C GLN A 322 -11.70 -3.34 2.73
N ALA A 323 -12.75 -3.96 3.28
CA ALA A 323 -12.59 -5.09 4.19
C ALA A 323 -11.87 -6.24 3.48
N SER A 324 -10.85 -6.78 4.14
CA SER A 324 -10.05 -7.88 3.62
C SER A 324 -10.88 -9.17 3.65
N VAL A 325 -11.28 -9.67 2.47
CA VAL A 325 -11.99 -10.95 2.33
C VAL A 325 -11.01 -12.13 2.34
N PRO A 326 -11.40 -13.32 2.83
CA PRO A 326 -10.60 -14.52 2.65
C PRO A 326 -10.30 -14.75 1.17
N VAL A 327 -9.05 -15.07 0.87
CA VAL A 327 -8.61 -15.30 -0.50
C VAL A 327 -8.88 -16.75 -0.94
N TYR A 328 -8.85 -17.03 -2.24
CA TYR A 328 -8.95 -18.37 -2.78
C TYR A 328 -7.57 -18.83 -3.30
N PRO A 329 -6.78 -19.54 -2.48
CA PRO A 329 -5.48 -20.07 -2.89
C PRO A 329 -5.61 -21.38 -3.67
N LEU A 330 -4.72 -21.56 -4.64
CA LEU A 330 -4.63 -22.76 -5.46
C LEU A 330 -3.16 -23.14 -5.70
N PHE A 331 -2.88 -24.44 -5.62
CA PHE A 331 -1.60 -24.99 -6.04
C PHE A 331 -1.73 -25.72 -7.38
N LEU A 332 -0.72 -25.57 -8.22
CA LEU A 332 -0.60 -26.23 -9.52
C LEU A 332 0.79 -26.86 -9.65
N ASP A 333 0.88 -28.16 -9.44
CA ASP A 333 2.04 -28.98 -9.73
C ASP A 333 2.04 -29.32 -11.24
N LEU A 334 2.69 -28.44 -12.00
CA LEU A 334 2.63 -28.41 -13.46
C LEU A 334 3.86 -29.06 -14.11
N PRO A 335 3.75 -29.50 -15.38
CA PRO A 335 4.94 -29.81 -16.18
C PRO A 335 5.79 -28.55 -16.43
N LEU A 336 7.02 -28.75 -16.92
CA LEU A 336 7.89 -27.64 -17.35
C LEU A 336 7.30 -26.95 -18.58
N LEU A 337 7.17 -25.62 -18.55
CA LEU A 337 6.58 -24.85 -19.66
C LEU A 337 7.61 -23.92 -20.32
N LYS A 338 8.36 -23.15 -19.51
CA LYS A 338 9.31 -22.13 -19.95
C LYS A 338 10.75 -22.65 -20.00
N GLY A 339 11.05 -23.72 -19.26
CA GLY A 339 12.39 -24.31 -19.13
C GLY A 339 13.28 -23.64 -18.08
N THR A 340 12.78 -22.59 -17.39
CA THR A 340 13.47 -21.92 -16.27
C THR A 340 12.90 -22.31 -14.91
N GLU A 341 11.85 -23.13 -14.90
CA GLU A 341 11.20 -23.58 -13.68
C GLU A 341 12.06 -24.58 -12.89
N THR A 342 11.89 -24.57 -11.57
CA THR A 342 12.37 -25.65 -10.70
C THR A 342 11.47 -26.87 -10.84
N GLU A 343 11.98 -27.96 -11.41
CA GLU A 343 11.18 -29.11 -11.90
C GLU A 343 10.23 -29.75 -10.88
N HIS A 344 10.57 -29.75 -9.59
CA HIS A 344 9.77 -30.40 -8.54
C HIS A 344 8.89 -29.44 -7.74
N ALA A 345 9.03 -28.13 -7.94
CA ALA A 345 8.33 -27.13 -7.14
C ALA A 345 7.00 -26.76 -7.80
N PRO A 346 5.86 -26.87 -7.09
CA PRO A 346 4.57 -26.47 -7.65
C PRO A 346 4.49 -24.95 -7.76
N HIS A 347 3.58 -24.49 -8.61
CA HIS A 347 3.12 -23.10 -8.64
C HIS A 347 2.04 -22.89 -7.59
N ALA A 348 1.99 -21.70 -7.01
CA ALA A 348 0.92 -21.21 -6.18
C ALA A 348 0.36 -19.93 -6.77
N CYS A 349 -0.95 -19.75 -6.64
CA CYS A 349 -1.62 -18.51 -7.01
C CYS A 349 -2.85 -18.29 -6.14
N VAL A 350 -3.36 -17.06 -6.19
CA VAL A 350 -4.46 -16.62 -5.34
C VAL A 350 -5.42 -15.76 -6.15
N ALA A 351 -6.73 -15.98 -5.98
CA ALA A 351 -7.75 -15.07 -6.48
C ALA A 351 -8.52 -14.44 -5.31
N ALA A 352 -8.94 -13.18 -5.50
CA ALA A 352 -9.84 -12.48 -4.60
C ALA A 352 -10.57 -11.35 -5.35
N ASN A 353 -11.79 -11.04 -4.94
CA ASN A 353 -12.56 -9.93 -5.49
C ASN A 353 -13.36 -9.23 -4.37
N PRO A 354 -12.98 -8.00 -3.94
CA PRO A 354 -11.84 -7.22 -4.45
C PRO A 354 -10.48 -7.84 -4.10
N TRP A 355 -9.43 -7.43 -4.82
CA TRP A 355 -8.05 -7.82 -4.49
C TRP A 355 -7.58 -7.08 -3.23
N PRO A 356 -7.22 -7.77 -2.14
CA PRO A 356 -6.88 -7.13 -0.86
C PRO A 356 -5.47 -6.55 -0.82
N GLY A 357 -4.72 -6.61 -1.93
CA GLY A 357 -3.30 -6.28 -1.98
C GLY A 357 -2.41 -7.53 -1.92
N PRO A 358 -1.09 -7.36 -1.73
CA PRO A 358 -0.14 -8.47 -1.75
C PRO A 358 -0.46 -9.54 -0.69
N ILE A 359 -0.46 -10.80 -1.13
CA ILE A 359 -0.72 -11.96 -0.27
C ILE A 359 0.60 -12.67 0.00
N ALA A 360 0.91 -12.90 1.26
CA ALA A 360 2.02 -13.73 1.65
C ALA A 360 1.57 -15.19 1.78
N LEU A 361 2.42 -16.09 1.28
CA LEU A 361 2.36 -17.52 1.46
C LEU A 361 3.43 -17.91 2.48
N TRP A 362 2.99 -18.40 3.64
CA TRP A 362 3.86 -19.00 4.63
C TRP A 362 3.77 -20.53 4.57
N SER A 363 4.85 -21.21 4.91
CA SER A 363 4.90 -22.67 4.91
C SER A 363 5.53 -23.21 6.19
N SER A 364 5.06 -24.36 6.66
CA SER A 364 5.64 -25.09 7.79
C SER A 364 5.47 -26.60 7.63
N VAL A 365 6.21 -27.37 8.44
CA VAL A 365 6.08 -28.84 8.55
C VAL A 365 4.93 -29.26 9.48
N ALA A 366 4.48 -28.35 10.36
CA ALA A 366 3.34 -28.51 11.26
C ALA A 366 2.48 -27.23 11.22
N ASP A 367 1.29 -27.23 11.83
CA ASP A 367 0.44 -26.02 11.92
C ASP A 367 0.94 -25.05 13.01
N ASP A 368 2.21 -24.71 12.96
CA ASP A 368 2.91 -23.76 13.83
C ASP A 368 4.21 -23.28 13.15
N ALA A 369 4.93 -22.34 13.78
CA ALA A 369 6.26 -21.90 13.38
C ALA A 369 6.42 -21.56 11.87
N TYR A 370 5.41 -20.89 11.31
CA TYR A 370 5.36 -20.54 9.89
C TYR A 370 6.49 -19.59 9.47
N THR A 371 7.16 -19.93 8.37
CA THR A 371 8.14 -19.04 7.72
C THR A 371 7.61 -18.55 6.37
N LEU A 372 7.91 -17.30 6.02
CA LEU A 372 7.54 -16.75 4.72
C LEU A 372 8.19 -17.57 3.60
N ASN A 373 7.39 -18.01 2.64
CA ASN A 373 7.83 -18.81 1.50
C ASN A 373 7.80 -17.97 0.22
N ARG A 374 6.70 -17.27 -0.03
CA ARG A 374 6.50 -16.47 -1.24
C ARG A 374 5.59 -15.27 -0.96
N GLN A 375 5.71 -14.21 -1.75
CA GLN A 375 4.74 -13.13 -1.78
C GLN A 375 4.12 -13.05 -3.18
N LEU A 376 2.80 -13.08 -3.23
CA LEU A 376 1.99 -13.05 -4.45
C LEU A 376 1.40 -11.64 -4.60
N GLY A 377 1.93 -10.87 -5.55
CA GLY A 377 1.57 -9.46 -5.73
C GLY A 377 0.34 -9.22 -6.60
N GLN A 378 -0.15 -10.24 -7.31
CA GLN A 378 -1.23 -10.12 -8.29
C GLN A 378 -2.27 -11.22 -8.11
N ALA A 379 -3.53 -10.90 -8.42
CA ALA A 379 -4.62 -11.86 -8.45
C ALA A 379 -4.53 -12.73 -9.72
N ALA A 380 -4.66 -14.05 -9.57
CA ALA A 380 -4.75 -14.96 -10.70
C ALA A 380 -6.12 -14.87 -11.39
N VAL A 381 -6.12 -15.07 -12.71
CA VAL A 381 -7.36 -15.18 -13.50
C VAL A 381 -7.87 -16.62 -13.41
N LEU A 382 -8.78 -16.84 -12.46
CA LEU A 382 -9.46 -18.12 -12.20
C LEU A 382 -10.91 -18.10 -12.68
N GLY A 383 -11.40 -19.28 -13.04
CA GLY A 383 -12.79 -19.49 -13.42
C GLY A 383 -13.23 -20.95 -13.35
N VAL A 384 -14.45 -21.19 -13.80
CA VAL A 384 -15.03 -22.54 -13.95
C VAL A 384 -15.56 -22.74 -15.36
N THR A 385 -15.50 -23.96 -15.87
CA THR A 385 -16.11 -24.31 -17.15
C THR A 385 -17.63 -24.39 -17.02
N GLU A 386 -18.35 -23.82 -17.99
CA GLU A 386 -19.82 -23.93 -18.11
C GLU A 386 -20.23 -24.96 -19.17
N THR A 387 -19.26 -25.51 -19.89
CA THR A 387 -19.44 -26.56 -20.90
C THR A 387 -18.39 -27.64 -20.69
N ALA A 388 -18.72 -28.88 -21.07
CA ALA A 388 -17.78 -29.98 -21.02
C ALA A 388 -16.73 -29.85 -22.14
N LEU A 389 -15.49 -30.26 -21.86
CA LEU A 389 -14.39 -30.26 -22.83
C LEU A 389 -13.96 -31.70 -23.11
N ALA A 390 -14.31 -32.21 -24.28
CA ALA A 390 -13.87 -33.53 -24.71
C ALA A 390 -12.36 -33.60 -24.92
N GLN A 391 -11.81 -34.81 -24.83
CA GLN A 391 -10.44 -35.12 -25.24
C GLN A 391 -10.21 -34.72 -26.70
N ALA A 392 -8.99 -34.28 -27.01
CA ALA A 392 -8.57 -33.96 -28.36
C ALA A 392 -7.17 -34.51 -28.63
N ASP A 393 -6.86 -34.78 -29.89
CA ASP A 393 -5.52 -35.26 -30.28
C ASP A 393 -4.47 -34.18 -29.99
N PRO A 394 -3.35 -34.53 -29.33
CA PRO A 394 -2.25 -33.61 -29.09
C PRO A 394 -1.55 -33.23 -30.40
N GLY A 395 -0.88 -32.06 -30.41
CA GLY A 395 -0.12 -31.58 -31.56
C GLY A 395 -0.98 -31.10 -32.74
N ARG A 396 -2.31 -31.02 -32.58
CA ARG A 396 -3.25 -30.50 -33.58
C ARG A 396 -4.09 -29.38 -32.98
N TRP A 397 -4.54 -28.47 -33.83
CA TRP A 397 -5.55 -27.50 -33.45
C TRP A 397 -6.89 -28.19 -33.21
N ASP A 398 -7.35 -28.14 -31.96
CA ASP A 398 -8.70 -28.51 -31.57
C ASP A 398 -9.68 -27.44 -32.06
N ARG A 399 -10.44 -27.82 -33.10
CA ARG A 399 -11.51 -27.04 -33.72
C ARG A 399 -12.91 -27.50 -33.28
N GLY A 400 -12.99 -28.25 -32.18
CA GLY A 400 -14.26 -28.65 -31.58
C GLY A 400 -15.06 -27.46 -31.05
N PRO A 401 -16.24 -27.71 -30.44
CA PRO A 401 -17.07 -26.68 -29.83
C PRO A 401 -16.27 -25.75 -28.90
N ALA A 402 -16.68 -24.48 -28.81
CA ALA A 402 -16.01 -23.53 -27.93
C ALA A 402 -16.17 -23.96 -26.47
N LEU A 403 -15.09 -23.85 -25.69
CA LEU A 403 -15.13 -24.05 -24.24
C LEU A 403 -15.64 -22.76 -23.61
N ARG A 404 -16.83 -22.80 -23.04
CA ARG A 404 -17.35 -21.69 -22.25
C ARG A 404 -16.76 -21.73 -20.84
N VAL A 405 -16.13 -20.64 -20.43
CA VAL A 405 -15.56 -20.43 -19.10
C VAL A 405 -16.11 -19.14 -18.50
N ARG A 406 -16.46 -19.18 -17.21
CA ARG A 406 -16.79 -17.98 -16.44
C ARG A 406 -15.67 -17.69 -15.46
N ILE A 407 -15.05 -16.52 -15.58
CA ILE A 407 -13.96 -16.06 -14.72
C ILE A 407 -14.49 -15.15 -13.60
N GLU A 408 -13.79 -15.10 -12.47
CA GLU A 408 -14.19 -14.26 -11.34
C GLU A 408 -13.62 -12.84 -11.41
N SER A 409 -12.41 -12.68 -11.96
CA SER A 409 -11.70 -11.40 -12.10
C SER A 409 -10.78 -11.41 -13.32
N GLY A 410 -10.37 -10.22 -13.77
CA GLY A 410 -9.52 -10.06 -14.96
C GLY A 410 -10.28 -10.17 -16.28
N ALA A 411 -9.55 -10.42 -17.36
CA ALA A 411 -10.09 -10.56 -18.71
C ALA A 411 -9.25 -11.55 -19.52
N LEU A 412 -9.89 -12.28 -20.44
CA LEU A 412 -9.21 -13.14 -21.40
C LEU A 412 -9.11 -12.42 -22.76
N GLN A 413 -7.98 -12.60 -23.44
CA GLN A 413 -7.71 -11.93 -24.71
C GLN A 413 -7.42 -12.94 -25.82
N SER A 414 -7.81 -12.58 -27.04
CA SER A 414 -7.44 -13.35 -28.23
C SER A 414 -5.99 -13.07 -28.61
N ALA A 415 -5.30 -14.08 -29.13
CA ALA A 415 -3.95 -13.98 -29.64
C ALA A 415 -3.87 -14.58 -31.05
N SER A 416 -2.92 -14.10 -31.86
CA SER A 416 -2.68 -14.69 -33.18
C SER A 416 -2.21 -16.14 -33.04
N ALA A 417 -2.49 -16.98 -34.05
CA ALA A 417 -2.05 -18.37 -34.02
C ALA A 417 -0.53 -18.52 -33.84
N LEU A 418 0.26 -17.60 -34.43
CA LEU A 418 1.71 -17.57 -34.25
C LEU A 418 2.10 -17.23 -32.80
N ALA A 419 1.47 -16.23 -32.20
CA ALA A 419 1.74 -15.88 -30.80
C ALA A 419 1.40 -17.02 -29.85
N VAL A 420 0.31 -17.75 -30.10
CA VAL A 420 -0.03 -18.97 -29.35
C VAL A 420 1.04 -20.04 -29.53
N LEU A 421 1.49 -20.30 -30.75
CA LEU A 421 2.61 -21.23 -30.98
C LEU A 421 3.93 -20.78 -30.32
N SER A 422 4.07 -19.50 -29.99
CA SER A 422 5.18 -18.94 -29.22
C SER A 422 4.91 -18.84 -27.70
N GLY A 423 3.84 -19.45 -27.19
CA GLY A 423 3.55 -19.52 -25.75
C GLY A 423 2.52 -18.52 -25.23
N ALA A 424 1.78 -17.80 -26.08
CA ALA A 424 0.67 -16.97 -25.62
C ALA A 424 -0.55 -17.82 -25.19
N ASN A 425 -1.40 -17.25 -24.33
CA ASN A 425 -2.69 -17.81 -23.90
C ASN A 425 -2.60 -19.24 -23.33
N ILE A 426 -1.56 -19.53 -22.55
CA ILE A 426 -1.45 -20.79 -21.82
C ILE A 426 -2.43 -20.79 -20.65
N ALA A 427 -3.18 -21.87 -20.49
CA ALA A 427 -4.12 -22.09 -19.41
C ALA A 427 -4.03 -23.54 -18.91
N ALA A 428 -4.49 -23.77 -17.69
CA ALA A 428 -4.67 -25.09 -17.11
C ALA A 428 -6.16 -25.36 -16.87
N ILE A 429 -6.60 -26.59 -17.10
CA ILE A 429 -7.92 -27.11 -16.73
C ILE A 429 -7.75 -28.34 -15.84
N GLY A 430 -8.52 -28.42 -14.76
CA GLY A 430 -8.38 -29.49 -13.78
C GLY A 430 -9.54 -29.57 -12.80
N ASP A 431 -9.42 -30.52 -11.86
CA ASP A 431 -10.40 -30.74 -10.78
C ASP A 431 -10.10 -29.96 -9.48
N GLY A 432 -8.99 -29.22 -9.47
CA GLY A 432 -8.53 -28.45 -8.31
C GLY A 432 -7.59 -29.19 -7.37
N SER A 433 -7.33 -30.47 -7.62
CA SER A 433 -6.19 -31.15 -6.99
C SER A 433 -4.87 -30.56 -7.53
N PRO A 434 -3.78 -30.54 -6.73
CA PRO A 434 -2.53 -29.94 -7.17
C PRO A 434 -1.93 -30.57 -8.43
N GLU A 435 -2.18 -31.85 -8.71
CA GLU A 435 -1.44 -32.64 -9.71
C GLU A 435 -2.23 -32.97 -10.99
N ASN A 436 -3.56 -32.77 -10.99
CA ASN A 436 -4.43 -33.17 -12.10
C ASN A 436 -4.78 -31.98 -13.01
N TRP A 437 -3.77 -31.49 -13.72
CA TRP A 437 -3.90 -30.37 -14.65
C TRP A 437 -3.59 -30.78 -16.09
N GLU A 438 -4.53 -30.54 -17.00
CA GLU A 438 -4.23 -30.46 -18.43
C GLU A 438 -3.83 -29.02 -18.79
N VAL A 439 -2.67 -28.86 -19.41
CA VAL A 439 -2.23 -27.57 -19.96
C VAL A 439 -2.72 -27.45 -21.39
N PHE A 440 -3.35 -26.33 -21.72
CA PHE A 440 -3.83 -26.04 -23.06
C PHE A 440 -3.65 -24.57 -23.42
N GLN A 441 -3.77 -24.25 -24.70
CA GLN A 441 -3.76 -22.88 -25.20
C GLN A 441 -4.97 -22.59 -26.09
N PHE A 442 -5.28 -21.31 -26.34
CA PHE A 442 -6.39 -20.90 -27.20
C PHE A 442 -6.05 -19.64 -28.01
N THR A 443 -6.50 -19.54 -29.26
CA THR A 443 -6.32 -18.31 -30.05
C THR A 443 -7.42 -17.29 -29.81
N THR A 444 -8.66 -17.75 -29.62
CA THR A 444 -9.83 -16.87 -29.60
C THR A 444 -10.50 -16.95 -28.24
N ALA A 445 -10.70 -15.77 -27.63
CA ALA A 445 -11.53 -15.57 -26.45
C ALA A 445 -12.61 -14.54 -26.79
N THR A 446 -13.84 -15.00 -26.92
CA THR A 446 -15.01 -14.15 -27.22
C THR A 446 -15.82 -13.94 -25.96
N LEU A 447 -15.99 -12.70 -25.52
CA LEU A 447 -16.87 -12.36 -24.39
C LEU A 447 -18.33 -12.52 -24.82
N VAL A 448 -19.05 -13.47 -24.22
CA VAL A 448 -20.44 -13.80 -24.58
C VAL A 448 -21.46 -13.37 -23.52
N ALA A 449 -21.01 -13.13 -22.29
CA ALA A 449 -21.79 -12.57 -21.18
C ALA A 449 -20.82 -11.94 -20.15
N PRO A 450 -21.29 -11.18 -19.14
CA PRO A 450 -20.40 -10.60 -18.13
C PRO A 450 -19.47 -11.64 -17.50
N LYS A 451 -18.16 -11.47 -17.68
CA LYS A 451 -17.09 -12.39 -17.25
C LYS A 451 -17.17 -13.83 -17.80
N THR A 452 -17.95 -14.07 -18.85
CA THR A 452 -18.08 -15.39 -19.48
C THR A 452 -17.55 -15.34 -20.91
N TYR A 453 -16.60 -16.23 -21.21
CA TYR A 453 -15.89 -16.28 -22.47
C TYR A 453 -16.06 -17.63 -23.15
N GLU A 454 -16.12 -17.61 -24.48
CA GLU A 454 -15.98 -18.80 -25.31
C GLU A 454 -14.56 -18.88 -25.87
N LEU A 455 -13.86 -19.96 -25.52
CA LEU A 455 -12.49 -20.23 -25.93
C LEU A 455 -12.48 -21.24 -27.08
N SER A 456 -11.95 -20.87 -28.24
CA SER A 456 -11.91 -21.72 -29.44
C SER A 456 -10.53 -21.75 -30.08
N MET A 457 -10.34 -22.70 -31.02
CA MET A 457 -9.06 -22.95 -31.70
C MET A 457 -7.95 -23.20 -30.69
N ARG A 458 -8.00 -24.38 -30.06
CA ARG A 458 -7.17 -24.71 -28.89
C ARG A 458 -6.00 -25.62 -29.27
N LEU A 459 -4.91 -25.57 -28.51
CA LEU A 459 -3.88 -26.61 -28.49
C LEU A 459 -3.98 -27.35 -27.17
N ARG A 460 -4.19 -28.66 -27.22
CA ARG A 460 -4.54 -29.49 -26.06
C ARG A 460 -3.34 -30.34 -25.59
N GLY A 461 -3.34 -30.73 -24.33
CA GLY A 461 -2.31 -31.61 -23.76
C GLY A 461 -0.86 -31.11 -23.88
N GLN A 462 -0.63 -29.81 -23.76
CA GLN A 462 0.70 -29.20 -23.89
C GLN A 462 1.67 -29.71 -22.82
N ALA A 463 2.97 -29.68 -23.13
CA ALA A 463 4.05 -30.08 -22.23
C ALA A 463 3.84 -31.46 -21.56
N GLY A 464 3.37 -32.45 -22.32
CA GLY A 464 3.21 -33.82 -21.83
C GLY A 464 1.94 -34.08 -21.03
N SER A 465 1.10 -33.05 -20.79
CA SER A 465 -0.19 -33.22 -20.11
C SER A 465 -1.22 -34.01 -20.95
N ASP A 466 -0.94 -34.24 -22.24
CA ASP A 466 -1.66 -35.20 -23.09
C ASP A 466 -1.67 -36.64 -22.57
N GLY A 467 -0.74 -36.98 -21.67
CA GLY A 467 -0.70 -38.28 -20.99
C GLY A 467 -1.73 -38.44 -19.87
N VAL A 468 -2.28 -37.34 -19.35
CA VAL A 468 -3.23 -37.32 -18.20
C VAL A 468 -4.58 -36.69 -18.55
N GLN A 469 -4.77 -36.30 -19.81
CA GLN A 469 -6.03 -35.77 -20.31
C GLN A 469 -7.16 -36.83 -20.17
N PRO A 470 -8.24 -36.55 -19.43
CA PRO A 470 -9.39 -37.43 -19.34
C PRO A 470 -10.18 -37.43 -20.64
N ALA A 471 -11.06 -38.42 -20.81
CA ALA A 471 -11.97 -38.47 -21.96
C ALA A 471 -12.84 -37.20 -22.08
N VAL A 472 -13.25 -36.64 -20.94
CA VAL A 472 -14.02 -35.39 -20.84
C VAL A 472 -13.65 -34.67 -19.55
N TRP A 473 -13.36 -33.38 -19.63
CA TRP A 473 -13.48 -32.48 -18.48
C TRP A 473 -14.93 -32.04 -18.32
N PRO A 474 -15.59 -32.33 -17.19
CA PRO A 474 -16.99 -31.98 -17.00
C PRO A 474 -17.19 -30.48 -16.83
N VAL A 475 -18.45 -30.04 -16.92
CA VAL A 475 -18.88 -28.71 -16.46
C VAL A 475 -18.49 -28.54 -14.99
N GLY A 476 -17.98 -27.36 -14.63
CA GLY A 476 -17.50 -27.05 -13.28
C GLY A 476 -16.01 -27.34 -13.06
N SER A 477 -15.28 -27.80 -14.08
CA SER A 477 -13.82 -27.93 -14.00
C SER A 477 -13.18 -26.56 -13.80
N LEU A 478 -12.11 -26.48 -13.01
CA LEU A 478 -11.40 -25.23 -12.78
C LEU A 478 -10.61 -24.84 -14.02
N PHE A 479 -10.64 -23.55 -14.34
CA PHE A 479 -9.84 -22.91 -15.37
C PHE A 479 -8.89 -21.92 -14.72
N VAL A 480 -7.61 -21.98 -15.09
CA VAL A 480 -6.56 -21.08 -14.61
C VAL A 480 -5.80 -20.54 -15.81
N LEU A 481 -5.76 -19.22 -16.00
CA LEU A 481 -4.83 -18.63 -16.97
C LEU A 481 -3.42 -18.67 -16.36
N LEU A 482 -2.43 -19.14 -17.13
CA LEU A 482 -1.05 -19.24 -16.67
C LEU A 482 -0.27 -17.99 -17.09
N ASP A 483 -0.22 -17.01 -16.20
CA ASP A 483 0.52 -15.75 -16.34
C ASP A 483 1.47 -15.51 -15.15
N ASP A 484 1.95 -14.28 -14.99
CA ASP A 484 2.92 -13.91 -13.94
C ASP A 484 2.31 -13.89 -12.52
N ALA A 485 0.98 -14.02 -12.37
CA ALA A 485 0.35 -14.16 -11.06
C ALA A 485 0.62 -15.54 -10.42
N LEU A 486 1.02 -16.53 -11.21
CA LEU A 486 1.46 -17.83 -10.71
C LEU A 486 2.96 -17.79 -10.41
N GLN A 487 3.34 -18.20 -9.22
CA GLN A 487 4.74 -18.24 -8.79
C GLN A 487 5.07 -19.61 -8.23
N GLN A 488 6.23 -20.17 -8.59
CA GLN A 488 6.70 -21.40 -7.92
C GLN A 488 6.93 -21.13 -6.44
N ILE A 489 6.70 -22.12 -5.58
CA ILE A 489 7.04 -21.99 -4.17
C ILE A 489 8.46 -22.48 -3.91
N ASP A 490 9.03 -22.07 -2.79
CA ASP A 490 10.29 -22.65 -2.31
C ASP A 490 9.97 -24.00 -1.65
N LEU A 491 10.25 -25.09 -2.37
CA LEU A 491 10.08 -26.45 -1.88
C LEU A 491 11.40 -27.22 -2.06
N PRO A 492 12.03 -27.72 -1.00
CA PRO A 492 13.21 -28.58 -1.17
C PRO A 492 12.81 -29.91 -1.78
N LEU A 493 13.66 -30.48 -2.65
CA LEU A 493 13.38 -31.74 -3.35
C LEU A 493 13.07 -32.90 -2.39
N SER A 494 13.67 -32.91 -1.19
CA SER A 494 13.43 -33.91 -0.15
C SER A 494 12.02 -33.86 0.47
N ALA A 495 11.27 -32.76 0.27
CA ALA A 495 9.92 -32.61 0.77
C ALA A 495 8.83 -33.11 -0.20
N ARG A 496 9.22 -33.62 -1.37
CA ARG A 496 8.29 -34.18 -2.35
C ARG A 496 7.50 -35.35 -1.76
N GLY A 497 6.19 -35.36 -1.99
CA GLY A 497 5.26 -36.35 -1.43
C GLY A 497 5.00 -36.21 0.08
N LEU A 498 5.65 -35.27 0.77
CA LEU A 498 5.40 -35.01 2.19
C LEU A 498 4.36 -33.92 2.36
N GLN A 499 3.39 -34.19 3.23
CA GLN A 499 2.37 -33.22 3.59
C GLN A 499 3.00 -32.03 4.34
N ARG A 500 2.60 -30.82 3.98
CA ARG A 500 3.00 -29.56 4.63
C ARG A 500 1.81 -28.64 4.84
N PHE A 501 1.99 -27.66 5.71
CA PHE A 501 0.98 -26.65 6.04
C PHE A 501 1.35 -25.32 5.40
N TYR A 502 0.36 -24.69 4.77
CA TYR A 502 0.51 -23.46 4.00
C TYR A 502 -0.55 -22.46 4.43
N ARG A 503 -0.14 -21.26 4.83
CA ARG A 503 -1.06 -20.16 5.14
C ARG A 503 -0.96 -19.06 4.10
N PHE A 504 -2.11 -18.57 3.66
CA PHE A 504 -2.23 -17.45 2.74
C PHE A 504 -2.96 -16.31 3.43
N GLY A 505 -2.39 -15.11 3.46
CA GLY A 505 -3.00 -13.95 4.11
C GLY A 505 -2.33 -12.63 3.71
N PRO A 506 -2.90 -11.49 4.14
CA PRO A 506 -2.31 -10.17 3.85
C PRO A 506 -0.88 -10.08 4.34
N ALA A 507 0.04 -9.66 3.47
CA ALA A 507 1.47 -9.66 3.77
C ALA A 507 1.85 -8.75 4.95
N ASP A 508 1.06 -7.71 5.21
CA ASP A 508 1.24 -6.71 6.27
C ASP A 508 0.68 -7.13 7.64
N LEU A 509 -0.23 -8.11 7.69
CA LEU A 509 -0.88 -8.55 8.94
C LEU A 509 -0.31 -9.86 9.52
N GLY A 510 0.51 -10.59 8.76
CA GLY A 510 1.12 -11.85 9.20
C GLY A 510 0.23 -13.09 9.06
N TYR A 511 0.77 -14.26 9.41
CA TYR A 511 0.09 -15.56 9.18
C TYR A 511 -1.06 -15.87 10.15
N ASP A 512 -1.14 -15.16 11.28
CA ASP A 512 -2.22 -15.31 12.28
C ASP A 512 -3.41 -14.38 12.03
N ALA A 513 -3.38 -13.60 10.94
CA ALA A 513 -4.48 -12.73 10.55
C ALA A 513 -5.80 -13.51 10.45
N ALA A 514 -6.91 -12.90 10.87
CA ALA A 514 -8.22 -13.55 10.93
C ALA A 514 -8.73 -14.03 9.55
N ASN A 515 -8.28 -13.41 8.47
CA ASN A 515 -8.60 -13.79 7.09
C ASN A 515 -7.52 -14.69 6.44
N SER A 516 -6.58 -15.22 7.23
CA SER A 516 -5.63 -16.21 6.74
C SER A 516 -6.33 -17.52 6.40
N VAL A 517 -5.94 -18.12 5.28
CA VAL A 517 -6.47 -19.39 4.79
C VAL A 517 -5.40 -20.47 4.93
N LEU A 518 -5.71 -21.53 5.67
CA LEU A 518 -4.87 -22.71 5.80
C LEU A 518 -5.16 -23.70 4.67
N GLN A 519 -4.11 -24.16 3.99
CA GLN A 519 -4.14 -25.32 3.12
C GLN A 519 -3.09 -26.34 3.55
N THR A 520 -3.43 -27.61 3.36
CA THR A 520 -2.53 -28.73 3.60
C THR A 520 -2.33 -29.46 2.28
N ALA A 521 -1.08 -29.58 1.83
CA ALA A 521 -0.78 -30.13 0.52
C ALA A 521 0.54 -30.93 0.52
N ALA A 522 0.61 -31.88 -0.40
CA ALA A 522 1.81 -32.62 -0.78
C ALA A 522 1.92 -32.61 -2.31
N PHE A 523 3.14 -32.60 -2.84
CA PHE A 523 3.38 -32.42 -4.28
C PHE A 523 4.26 -33.53 -4.82
N ASN A 524 3.91 -34.04 -6.00
CA ASN A 524 4.61 -35.14 -6.66
C ASN A 524 5.77 -34.65 -7.55
N GLY A 525 5.83 -33.35 -7.85
CA GLY A 525 6.83 -32.74 -8.72
C GLY A 525 6.62 -33.15 -10.17
N ILE A 526 5.47 -32.78 -10.74
CA ILE A 526 5.04 -33.18 -12.10
C ILE A 526 6.01 -32.71 -13.18
N GLY A 527 6.78 -31.64 -12.97
CA GLY A 527 7.84 -31.23 -13.88
C GLY A 527 8.97 -32.27 -14.04
N LEU A 528 9.11 -33.22 -13.11
CA LEU A 528 10.03 -34.36 -13.20
C LEU A 528 9.45 -35.56 -13.96
N ARG A 529 8.14 -35.57 -14.22
CA ARG A 529 7.45 -36.72 -14.80
C ARG A 529 7.81 -36.88 -16.28
N PRO A 530 8.28 -38.06 -16.73
CA PRO A 530 8.48 -38.32 -18.14
C PRO A 530 7.19 -38.20 -18.95
N TYR A 531 7.31 -37.78 -20.20
CA TYR A 531 6.19 -37.76 -21.13
C TYR A 531 5.81 -39.17 -21.57
N ALA A 532 4.53 -39.36 -21.95
CA ALA A 532 4.09 -40.59 -22.58
C ALA A 532 4.79 -40.79 -23.93
N VAL A 533 5.22 -42.01 -24.25
CA VAL A 533 5.91 -42.32 -25.52
C VAL A 533 5.04 -41.96 -26.73
N ALA A 534 5.67 -41.66 -27.87
CA ALA A 534 4.97 -41.39 -29.12
C ALA A 534 4.95 -42.63 -30.04
N HIS A 535 4.00 -42.68 -30.97
CA HIS A 535 3.93 -43.67 -32.05
C HIS A 535 4.11 -45.13 -31.62
N LEU A 536 3.52 -45.52 -30.48
CA LEU A 536 3.51 -46.91 -30.04
C LEU A 536 2.78 -47.76 -31.08
N THR A 537 3.50 -48.72 -31.65
CA THR A 537 2.98 -49.67 -32.64
C THR A 537 3.31 -51.08 -32.21
N ALA A 538 2.42 -52.01 -32.53
CA ALA A 538 2.64 -53.44 -32.37
C ALA A 538 2.41 -54.13 -33.71
N ARG A 539 3.34 -55.00 -34.10
CA ARG A 539 3.25 -55.77 -35.35
C ARG A 539 3.46 -57.25 -35.04
N GLN A 540 2.47 -58.06 -35.40
CA GLN A 540 2.59 -59.51 -35.31
C GLN A 540 3.42 -60.04 -36.49
N ALA A 541 4.46 -60.81 -36.18
CA ALA A 541 5.30 -61.48 -37.16
C ALA A 541 4.73 -62.87 -37.52
N ALA A 542 5.16 -63.42 -38.66
CA ALA A 542 4.70 -64.73 -39.14
C ALA A 542 5.00 -65.90 -38.16
N GLY A 543 5.94 -65.72 -37.23
CA GLY A 543 6.29 -66.68 -36.17
C GLY A 543 5.49 -66.55 -34.87
N GLY A 544 4.50 -65.64 -34.80
CA GLY A 544 3.69 -65.40 -33.59
C GLY A 544 4.27 -64.36 -32.63
N ASP A 545 5.51 -63.90 -32.84
CA ASP A 545 6.10 -62.81 -32.07
C ASP A 545 5.36 -61.50 -32.31
N ILE A 546 5.21 -60.69 -31.26
CA ILE A 546 4.66 -59.34 -31.35
C ILE A 546 5.83 -58.37 -31.16
N ALA A 547 6.22 -57.68 -32.23
CA ALA A 547 7.25 -56.65 -32.19
C ALA A 547 6.64 -55.30 -31.87
N LEU A 548 7.10 -54.67 -30.80
CA LEU A 548 6.72 -53.31 -30.42
C LEU A 548 7.83 -52.31 -30.73
N HIS A 549 7.41 -51.14 -31.21
CA HIS A 549 8.27 -49.99 -31.46
C HIS A 549 7.56 -48.72 -31.01
N TRP A 550 8.29 -47.78 -30.42
CA TRP A 550 7.81 -46.45 -30.05
C TRP A 550 8.90 -45.41 -30.22
N VAL A 551 8.56 -44.14 -30.04
CA VAL A 551 9.48 -43.01 -30.13
C VAL A 551 9.58 -42.33 -28.76
N ARG A 552 10.81 -42.10 -28.30
CA ARG A 552 11.12 -41.37 -27.06
C ARG A 552 10.60 -39.94 -27.14
N ARG A 553 10.08 -39.42 -26.03
CA ARG A 553 9.81 -37.99 -25.87
C ARG A 553 10.71 -37.44 -24.78
N THR A 554 11.16 -36.20 -24.93
CA THR A 554 11.91 -35.48 -23.90
C THR A 554 11.10 -34.28 -23.41
N ARG A 555 11.23 -33.98 -22.12
CA ARG A 555 10.65 -32.81 -21.47
C ARG A 555 11.62 -31.63 -21.35
N ILE A 556 12.91 -31.88 -21.59
CA ILE A 556 13.99 -30.89 -21.50
C ILE A 556 14.56 -30.67 -22.90
N ASP A 557 14.50 -29.41 -23.35
CA ASP A 557 15.07 -28.93 -24.62
C ASP A 557 14.66 -29.75 -25.87
N GLY A 558 13.40 -30.22 -25.89
CA GLY A 558 12.86 -31.08 -26.95
C GLY A 558 12.44 -30.34 -28.23
N ASP A 559 12.27 -29.01 -28.16
CA ASP A 559 11.75 -28.19 -29.25
C ASP A 559 12.87 -27.52 -30.08
N ASN A 560 14.14 -27.76 -29.75
CA ASN A 560 15.28 -27.18 -30.44
C ASN A 560 15.64 -27.96 -31.72
N TRP A 561 15.51 -27.30 -32.87
CA TRP A 561 15.81 -27.86 -34.20
C TRP A 561 17.30 -27.82 -34.59
N GLN A 562 18.17 -27.28 -33.74
CA GLN A 562 19.61 -27.21 -34.02
C GLN A 562 20.35 -28.51 -33.66
N SER A 563 19.73 -29.34 -32.81
CA SER A 563 20.28 -30.61 -32.35
C SER A 563 20.01 -31.74 -33.35
N ILE A 564 20.92 -32.73 -33.44
CA ILE A 564 20.78 -33.90 -34.32
C ILE A 564 19.67 -34.85 -33.81
N GLU A 565 19.52 -34.93 -32.50
CA GLU A 565 18.56 -35.75 -31.78
C GLU A 565 18.11 -34.99 -30.54
N VAL A 566 16.88 -35.21 -30.08
CA VAL A 566 16.40 -34.52 -28.88
C VAL A 566 17.16 -35.00 -27.64
N PRO A 567 17.53 -34.12 -26.69
CA PRO A 567 18.30 -34.52 -25.52
C PRO A 567 17.64 -35.61 -24.68
N LEU A 568 18.44 -36.42 -23.99
CA LEU A 568 17.95 -37.33 -22.96
C LEU A 568 17.78 -36.55 -21.65
N GLY A 569 16.54 -36.20 -21.32
CA GLY A 569 16.21 -35.46 -20.10
C GLY A 569 16.18 -36.30 -18.81
N GLU A 570 16.59 -37.57 -18.87
CA GLU A 570 16.62 -38.50 -17.74
C GLU A 570 18.02 -39.14 -17.62
N ASP A 571 18.37 -39.74 -16.48
CA ASP A 571 19.71 -40.33 -16.26
C ASP A 571 20.06 -41.48 -17.22
N GLY A 572 19.05 -42.11 -17.81
CA GLY A 572 19.18 -43.19 -18.78
C GLY A 572 17.89 -43.41 -19.56
N GLU A 573 18.00 -43.95 -20.77
CA GLU A 573 16.82 -44.37 -21.54
C GLU A 573 16.28 -45.69 -20.97
N ALA A 574 15.08 -45.65 -20.39
CA ALA A 574 14.40 -46.82 -19.85
C ALA A 574 12.89 -46.72 -20.00
N TYR A 575 12.25 -47.86 -20.24
CA TYR A 575 10.80 -47.99 -20.40
C TYR A 575 10.26 -49.15 -19.60
N LEU A 576 9.10 -48.95 -18.97
CA LEU A 576 8.30 -50.00 -18.36
C LEU A 576 7.27 -50.50 -19.36
N VAL A 577 7.38 -51.76 -19.75
CA VAL A 577 6.40 -52.44 -20.59
C VAL A 577 5.56 -53.38 -19.75
N ARG A 578 4.24 -53.23 -19.84
CA ARG A 578 3.27 -54.10 -19.17
C ARG A 578 2.36 -54.75 -20.19
N VAL A 579 2.16 -56.05 -20.06
CA VAL A 579 1.19 -56.82 -20.83
C VAL A 579 0.02 -57.15 -19.92
N LEU A 580 -1.18 -56.71 -20.30
CA LEU A 580 -2.41 -56.98 -19.60
C LEU A 580 -3.34 -57.84 -20.46
N GLN A 581 -3.99 -58.80 -19.83
CA GLN A 581 -5.13 -59.51 -20.42
C GLN A 581 -6.37 -59.21 -19.57
N GLY A 582 -7.29 -58.44 -20.14
CA GLY A 582 -8.33 -57.77 -19.35
C GLY A 582 -7.69 -56.82 -18.33
N THR A 583 -8.00 -57.01 -17.05
CA THR A 583 -7.40 -56.25 -15.94
C THR A 583 -6.20 -56.95 -15.29
N THR A 584 -5.85 -58.16 -15.72
CA THR A 584 -4.78 -58.95 -15.10
C THR A 584 -3.44 -58.63 -15.73
N LEU A 585 -2.48 -58.19 -14.91
CA LEU A 585 -1.08 -58.02 -15.32
C LEU A 585 -0.45 -59.40 -15.55
N LYS A 586 -0.01 -59.65 -16.78
CA LYS A 586 0.61 -60.92 -17.20
C LYS A 586 2.13 -60.84 -17.19
N ARG A 587 2.66 -59.70 -17.62
CA ARG A 587 4.10 -59.46 -17.68
C ARG A 587 4.41 -58.00 -17.41
N GLU A 588 5.49 -57.77 -16.70
CA GLU A 588 6.11 -56.47 -16.51
C GLU A 588 7.61 -56.62 -16.79
N VAL A 589 8.15 -55.75 -17.63
CA VAL A 589 9.57 -55.77 -17.98
C VAL A 589 10.08 -54.36 -18.20
N THR A 590 11.30 -54.10 -17.72
CA THR A 590 12.03 -52.86 -18.02
C THR A 590 12.96 -53.09 -19.20
N VAL A 591 12.91 -52.20 -20.19
CA VAL A 591 13.78 -52.25 -21.38
C VAL A 591 14.52 -50.93 -21.54
N SER A 592 15.73 -50.97 -22.09
CA SER A 592 16.61 -49.81 -22.27
C SER A 592 16.69 -49.30 -23.71
N ALA A 593 15.74 -49.71 -24.55
CA ALA A 593 15.65 -49.30 -25.95
C ALA A 593 14.18 -49.07 -26.31
N ALA A 594 13.92 -48.20 -27.29
CA ALA A 594 12.58 -47.88 -27.77
C ALA A 594 11.89 -49.00 -28.60
N SER A 595 12.21 -50.26 -28.28
CA SER A 595 11.62 -51.44 -28.88
C SER A 595 11.63 -52.62 -27.91
N TRP A 596 10.65 -53.51 -28.05
CA TRP A 596 10.60 -54.77 -27.32
C TRP A 596 9.83 -55.82 -28.13
N THR A 597 10.30 -57.06 -28.12
CA THR A 597 9.62 -58.16 -28.78
C THR A 597 9.02 -59.08 -27.73
N TYR A 598 7.70 -59.22 -27.75
CA TYR A 598 6.99 -60.21 -26.96
C TYR A 598 6.96 -61.54 -27.71
N THR A 599 7.92 -62.41 -27.39
CA THR A 599 8.13 -63.64 -28.17
C THR A 599 7.03 -64.67 -27.95
N ALA A 600 6.81 -65.56 -28.91
CA ALA A 600 5.82 -66.63 -28.80
C ALA A 600 6.06 -67.51 -27.55
N ALA A 601 7.33 -67.74 -27.17
CA ALA A 601 7.69 -68.47 -25.96
C ALA A 601 7.27 -67.71 -24.68
N GLN A 602 7.43 -66.39 -24.66
CA GLN A 602 6.99 -65.55 -23.55
C GLN A 602 5.46 -65.49 -23.45
N GLN A 603 4.76 -65.40 -24.58
CA GLN A 603 3.29 -65.48 -24.64
C GLN A 603 2.77 -66.82 -24.10
N ALA A 604 3.42 -67.93 -24.45
CA ALA A 604 3.08 -69.25 -23.93
C ALA A 604 3.32 -69.37 -22.42
N ALA A 605 4.46 -68.85 -21.93
CA ALA A 605 4.78 -68.83 -20.49
C ALA A 605 3.77 -68.01 -19.69
N ASP A 606 3.29 -66.89 -20.25
CA ASP A 606 2.30 -66.02 -19.62
C ASP A 606 0.85 -66.53 -19.76
N THR A 607 0.68 -67.67 -20.46
CA THR A 607 -0.61 -68.31 -20.73
C THR A 607 -1.60 -67.34 -21.36
N ILE A 608 -1.18 -66.66 -22.42
CA ILE A 608 -2.02 -65.70 -23.15
C ILE A 608 -3.07 -66.45 -23.98
N THR A 609 -4.34 -66.26 -23.64
CA THR A 609 -5.48 -66.79 -24.41
C THR A 609 -6.36 -65.65 -24.95
N GLY A 610 -5.99 -65.08 -26.10
CA GLY A 610 -6.75 -64.00 -26.77
C GLY A 610 -6.08 -62.62 -26.69
N PRO A 611 -6.83 -61.54 -26.98
CA PRO A 611 -6.28 -60.19 -27.11
C PRO A 611 -5.56 -59.71 -25.85
N VAL A 612 -4.51 -58.92 -26.05
CA VAL A 612 -3.73 -58.30 -24.97
C VAL A 612 -3.63 -56.80 -25.16
N ALA A 613 -3.63 -56.06 -24.06
CA ALA A 613 -3.30 -54.65 -24.03
C ALA A 613 -1.85 -54.52 -23.56
N ILE A 614 -0.99 -53.96 -24.41
CA ILE A 614 0.42 -53.72 -24.08
C ILE A 614 0.60 -52.23 -23.86
N SER A 615 1.04 -51.85 -22.66
CA SER A 615 1.28 -50.46 -22.28
C SER A 615 2.76 -50.19 -22.08
N VAL A 616 3.23 -49.05 -22.56
CA VAL A 616 4.63 -48.59 -22.46
C VAL A 616 4.67 -47.22 -21.80
N ALA A 617 5.45 -47.09 -20.73
CA ALA A 617 5.72 -45.83 -20.05
C ALA A 617 7.23 -45.57 -19.98
N GLN A 618 7.64 -44.32 -20.20
CA GLN A 618 9.04 -43.91 -19.98
C GLN A 618 9.33 -43.79 -18.48
N LEU A 619 10.52 -44.22 -18.06
CA LEU A 619 10.96 -44.22 -16.67
C LEU A 619 11.92 -43.06 -16.39
N SER A 620 11.76 -42.45 -15.23
CA SER A 620 12.73 -41.56 -14.60
C SER A 620 13.21 -42.20 -13.31
N GLN A 621 14.51 -42.12 -13.01
CA GLN A 621 15.00 -42.53 -11.68
C GLN A 621 14.51 -41.58 -10.58
N ARG A 622 14.21 -40.32 -10.94
CA ARG A 622 13.77 -39.30 -10.00
C ARG A 622 12.27 -39.35 -9.76
N PHE A 623 11.44 -39.62 -10.77
CA PHE A 623 9.97 -39.61 -10.64
C PHE A 623 9.33 -41.00 -10.65
N GLY A 624 9.96 -41.99 -11.30
CA GLY A 624 9.34 -43.27 -11.64
C GLY A 624 8.71 -43.25 -13.03
N ALA A 625 7.63 -44.02 -13.23
CA ALA A 625 6.96 -44.11 -14.53
C ALA A 625 6.13 -42.87 -14.84
N GLY A 626 6.30 -42.34 -16.06
CA GLY A 626 5.38 -41.38 -16.65
C GLY A 626 4.06 -42.04 -17.10
N PRO A 627 3.16 -41.28 -17.74
CA PRO A 627 1.92 -41.83 -18.29
C PRO A 627 2.22 -42.85 -19.40
N ALA A 628 1.44 -43.93 -19.46
CA ALA A 628 1.64 -45.00 -20.44
C ALA A 628 0.84 -44.76 -21.73
N ARG A 629 1.40 -45.18 -22.88
CA ARG A 629 0.61 -45.44 -24.09
C ARG A 629 0.27 -46.90 -24.17
N THR A 630 -0.93 -47.21 -24.64
CA THR A 630 -1.44 -48.59 -24.73
C THR A 630 -1.85 -48.91 -26.16
N VAL A 631 -1.49 -50.10 -26.62
CA VAL A 631 -1.94 -50.69 -27.89
C VAL A 631 -2.59 -52.04 -27.60
N ALA A 632 -3.72 -52.31 -28.24
CA ALA A 632 -4.35 -53.64 -28.20
C ALA A 632 -3.85 -54.46 -29.40
N VAL A 633 -3.53 -55.73 -29.15
CA VAL A 633 -3.05 -56.70 -30.15
C VAL A 633 -3.94 -57.93 -30.15
#